data_AF-A0A6P0MZ92-F1
#
_entry.id   AF-A0A6P0MZ92-F1
#
_cell.length_a   1.000
_cell.length_b   1.000
_cell.length_c   1.000
_cell.angle_alpha   90.00
_cell.angle_beta   90.00
_cell.angle_gamma   90.00
#
_symmetry.space_group_name_H-M   'P 1'
#
loop_
_entity.id
_entity.type
_entity.pdbx_description
1 polymer ?
#
loop_
_entity_poly.entity_id
_entity_poly.type
_entity_poly.pdbx_seq_one_letter_code
_entity_poly.pdbx_strand_id
1 'polypeptide(L)'
;MLVQLKVQSPETASLKTVEVASLPEIQSLLDSDTTLVEYFVTDEHTLAFIITRNSFHTVPLNVTRQQLTAELTLFQDFADLAQPHPLELKNLHDWLIVPLQPHLNTSNISIVPHGILHYLPFAALTDGKEYLSDNYALLSLPSASILRYLPDKGKSTTGSLLALGDPTIPGLSPLTHAQKEVETIANLFQTKALVGKAATESALRSRAKQSGIIHLAVHGEYNLRNPLFSAIRLLKDTQHDGSLEVHEVYGLDLTSTNLYQILFPHPPYPHSNRFMAYKDLIDFYKGVLTNGFGISCAQRLPDQNR
;
A
#
# COMPACT_ATOMS: atom_id res chain seq x y z
N MET A 1 2.04 -6.44 -32.38
CA MET A 1 1.70 -5.62 -31.19
C MET A 1 2.71 -5.81 -30.04
N LEU A 2 3.09 -7.05 -29.66
CA LEU A 2 4.11 -7.33 -28.62
C LEU A 2 5.54 -6.80 -28.93
N VAL A 3 5.88 -6.61 -30.20
CA VAL A 3 7.19 -6.08 -30.62
C VAL A 3 7.23 -4.55 -30.54
N GLN A 4 6.08 -3.86 -30.58
CA GLN A 4 6.04 -2.40 -30.55
C GLN A 4 6.18 -1.81 -29.14
N LEU A 5 5.80 -2.57 -28.10
CA LEU A 5 6.03 -2.19 -26.70
C LEU A 5 7.52 -2.23 -26.30
N LYS A 6 8.36 -3.03 -26.98
CA LYS A 6 9.81 -3.07 -26.76
C LYS A 6 10.53 -1.77 -27.15
N VAL A 7 9.91 -0.95 -27.99
CA VAL A 7 10.56 0.19 -28.64
C VAL A 7 10.28 1.51 -27.92
N GLN A 8 9.23 1.58 -27.09
CA GLN A 8 8.81 2.85 -26.48
C GLN A 8 9.25 3.06 -25.02
N SER A 9 9.46 1.99 -24.24
CA SER A 9 9.98 2.10 -22.85
C SER A 9 10.70 0.81 -22.43
N PRO A 10 12.06 0.78 -22.39
CA PRO A 10 12.85 -0.38 -21.97
C PRO A 10 12.54 -0.85 -20.54
N GLU A 11 12.14 0.06 -19.66
CA GLU A 11 11.76 -0.20 -18.26
C GLU A 11 10.57 -1.18 -18.17
N THR A 12 9.62 -1.10 -19.09
CA THR A 12 8.43 -1.96 -19.12
C THR A 12 8.73 -3.39 -19.57
N ALA A 13 9.81 -3.59 -20.35
CA ALA A 13 10.21 -4.91 -20.85
C ALA A 13 11.02 -5.72 -19.82
N SER A 14 11.78 -5.05 -18.95
CA SER A 14 12.63 -5.69 -17.93
C SER A 14 11.83 -6.27 -16.75
N LEU A 15 10.57 -5.86 -16.57
CA LEU A 15 9.73 -6.25 -15.44
C LEU A 15 9.09 -7.63 -15.56
N LYS A 16 9.14 -8.27 -16.74
CA LYS A 16 8.71 -9.68 -16.89
C LYS A 16 9.77 -10.68 -16.39
N THR A 17 10.98 -10.20 -16.09
CA THR A 17 12.05 -10.97 -15.44
C THR A 17 12.63 -10.08 -14.35
N VAL A 18 11.99 -10.02 -13.18
CA VAL A 18 12.56 -9.31 -12.03
C VAL A 18 13.90 -9.97 -11.69
N GLU A 19 15.00 -9.33 -12.09
CA GLU A 19 16.33 -9.72 -11.65
C GLU A 19 16.41 -9.46 -10.16
N VAL A 20 16.49 -10.54 -9.38
CA VAL A 20 16.56 -10.51 -7.93
C VAL A 20 17.78 -9.69 -7.52
N ALA A 21 17.57 -8.60 -6.77
CA ALA A 21 18.65 -7.79 -6.22
C ALA A 21 19.46 -8.61 -5.21
N SER A 22 20.79 -8.49 -5.27
CA SER A 22 21.69 -9.03 -4.27
C SER A 22 21.66 -8.19 -2.98
N LEU A 23 22.05 -8.80 -1.85
CA LEU A 23 22.13 -8.08 -0.58
C LEU A 23 23.02 -6.81 -0.64
N PRO A 24 24.24 -6.83 -1.22
CA PRO A 24 25.06 -5.62 -1.32
C PRO A 24 24.38 -4.49 -2.12
N GLU A 25 23.63 -4.83 -3.17
CA GLU A 25 22.87 -3.84 -3.94
C GLU A 25 21.77 -3.23 -3.08
N ILE A 26 20.96 -4.05 -2.38
CA ILE A 26 19.93 -3.56 -1.46
C ILE A 26 20.54 -2.64 -0.39
N GLN A 27 21.65 -3.04 0.23
CA GLN A 27 22.33 -2.21 1.23
C GLN A 27 22.83 -0.88 0.66
N SER A 28 23.30 -0.86 -0.59
CA SER A 28 23.72 0.38 -1.26
C SER A 28 22.58 1.35 -1.56
N LEU A 29 21.36 0.82 -1.74
CA LEU A 29 20.15 1.59 -2.04
C LEU A 29 19.47 2.16 -0.78
N LEU A 30 19.70 1.56 0.38
CA LEU A 30 19.16 2.06 1.65
C LEU A 30 19.93 3.29 2.13
N ASP A 31 19.22 4.26 2.72
CA ASP A 31 19.84 5.36 3.47
C ASP A 31 20.26 4.93 4.89
N SER A 32 20.86 5.84 5.64
CA SER A 32 21.34 5.56 7.01
C SER A 32 20.23 5.50 8.06
N ASP A 33 19.00 5.90 7.72
CA ASP A 33 17.87 6.01 8.65
C ASP A 33 16.68 5.13 8.20
N THR A 34 16.95 4.09 7.41
CA THR A 34 15.96 3.12 6.97
C THR A 34 16.42 1.71 7.31
N THR A 35 15.55 0.97 8.00
CA THR A 35 15.68 -0.48 8.17
C THR A 35 14.68 -1.17 7.26
N LEU A 36 15.15 -2.13 6.45
CA LEU A 36 14.28 -3.01 5.66
C LEU A 36 14.04 -4.31 6.43
N VAL A 37 12.77 -4.68 6.58
CA VAL A 37 12.33 -5.92 7.22
C VAL A 37 11.62 -6.76 6.17
N GLU A 38 12.22 -7.88 5.78
CA GLU A 38 11.64 -8.83 4.85
C GLU A 38 11.20 -10.10 5.59
N TYR A 39 9.92 -10.45 5.48
CA TYR A 39 9.37 -11.64 6.11
C TYR A 39 9.40 -12.84 5.16
N PHE A 40 9.55 -14.04 5.73
CA PHE A 40 9.37 -15.29 5.00
C PHE A 40 8.59 -16.28 5.87
N VAL A 41 7.36 -16.59 5.45
CA VAL A 41 6.40 -17.40 6.21
C VAL A 41 6.40 -18.83 5.68
N THR A 42 6.86 -19.77 6.50
CA THR A 42 6.76 -21.22 6.24
C THR A 42 5.57 -21.82 6.99
N ASP A 43 5.34 -23.12 6.83
CA ASP A 43 4.27 -23.80 7.57
C ASP A 43 4.62 -23.96 9.06
N GLU A 44 5.91 -24.10 9.40
CA GLU A 44 6.37 -24.40 10.77
C GLU A 44 6.83 -23.17 11.56
N HIS A 45 7.43 -22.19 10.88
CA HIS A 45 7.92 -20.97 11.52
C HIS A 45 8.00 -19.80 10.52
N THR A 46 8.16 -18.60 11.05
CA THR A 46 8.35 -17.39 10.24
C THR A 46 9.76 -16.86 10.45
N LEU A 47 10.38 -16.36 9.39
CA LEU A 47 11.67 -15.68 9.47
C LEU A 47 11.47 -14.20 9.16
N ALA A 48 12.26 -13.35 9.80
CA ALA A 48 12.42 -11.95 9.43
C ALA A 48 13.90 -11.68 9.12
N PHE A 49 14.14 -11.09 7.96
CA PHE A 49 15.45 -10.61 7.52
C PHE A 49 15.49 -9.10 7.72
N ILE A 50 16.41 -8.63 8.56
CA ILE A 50 16.57 -7.23 8.90
C ILE A 50 17.83 -6.72 8.20
N ILE A 51 17.64 -5.80 7.26
CA ILE A 51 18.68 -5.26 6.41
C ILE A 51 18.78 -3.76 6.65
N THR A 52 19.98 -3.30 7.00
CA THR A 52 20.34 -1.89 6.98
C THR A 52 21.47 -1.68 5.97
N ARG A 53 21.86 -0.43 5.71
CA ARG A 53 23.03 -0.12 4.88
C ARG A 53 24.30 -0.88 5.32
N ASN A 54 24.44 -1.19 6.60
CA ASN A 54 25.68 -1.72 7.17
C ASN A 54 25.54 -3.09 7.86
N SER A 55 24.32 -3.61 8.03
CA SER A 55 24.09 -4.85 8.76
C SER A 55 23.02 -5.72 8.11
N PHE A 56 23.11 -7.02 8.40
CA PHE A 56 22.13 -8.03 8.04
C PHE A 56 21.93 -8.97 9.22
N HIS A 57 20.68 -9.17 9.63
CA HIS A 57 20.32 -10.09 10.69
C HIS A 57 19.15 -10.97 10.25
N THR A 58 19.18 -12.24 10.65
CA THR A 58 18.05 -13.16 10.47
C THR A 58 17.48 -13.47 11.85
N VAL A 59 16.20 -13.18 12.05
CA VAL A 59 15.49 -13.43 13.31
C VAL A 59 14.42 -14.49 13.07
N PRO A 60 14.51 -15.68 13.67
CA PRO A 60 13.43 -16.64 13.66
C PRO A 60 12.31 -16.20 14.60
N LEU A 61 11.09 -16.24 14.10
CA LEU A 61 9.88 -15.89 14.82
C LEU A 61 9.10 -17.16 15.15
N ASN A 62 8.74 -17.30 16.42
CA ASN A 62 8.03 -18.46 16.93
C ASN A 62 6.52 -18.38 16.63
N VAL A 63 6.18 -18.28 15.34
CA VAL A 63 4.80 -18.21 14.85
C VAL A 63 4.68 -18.91 13.50
N THR A 64 3.65 -19.75 13.37
CA THR A 64 3.33 -20.51 12.16
C THR A 64 2.40 -19.74 11.23
N ARG A 65 2.33 -20.15 9.95
CA ARG A 65 1.32 -19.64 9.01
C ARG A 65 -0.11 -19.81 9.55
N GLN A 66 -0.41 -20.94 10.19
CA GLN A 66 -1.75 -21.22 10.69
C GLN A 66 -2.16 -20.24 11.78
N GLN A 67 -1.27 -19.95 12.74
CA GLN A 67 -1.52 -18.98 13.79
C GLN A 67 -1.70 -17.57 13.24
N LEU A 68 -0.82 -17.13 12.31
CA LEU A 68 -0.96 -15.83 11.65
C LEU A 68 -2.30 -15.70 10.91
N THR A 69 -2.71 -16.75 10.21
CA THR A 69 -3.97 -16.77 9.46
C THR A 69 -5.16 -16.69 10.42
N ALA A 70 -5.11 -17.42 11.53
CA ALA A 70 -6.18 -17.40 12.53
C ALA A 70 -6.36 -16.01 13.15
N GLU A 71 -5.30 -15.38 13.64
CA GLU A 71 -5.38 -14.03 14.24
C GLU A 71 -5.85 -12.98 13.22
N LEU A 72 -5.34 -13.03 11.99
CA LEU A 72 -5.78 -12.11 10.93
C LEU A 72 -7.24 -12.31 10.55
N THR A 73 -7.73 -13.55 10.52
CA THR A 73 -9.15 -13.83 10.23
C THR A 73 -10.03 -13.31 11.37
N LEU A 74 -9.63 -13.53 12.63
CA LEU A 74 -10.37 -13.01 13.78
C LEU A 74 -10.46 -11.49 13.75
N PHE A 75 -9.35 -10.82 13.47
CA PHE A 75 -9.34 -9.36 13.31
C PHE A 75 -10.25 -8.91 12.17
N GLN A 76 -10.22 -9.56 11.01
CA GLN A 76 -11.03 -9.14 9.86
C GLN A 76 -12.53 -9.37 10.06
N ASP A 77 -12.91 -10.49 10.67
CA ASP A 77 -14.32 -10.88 10.81
C ASP A 77 -14.98 -10.24 12.04
N PHE A 78 -14.20 -9.94 13.08
CA PHE A 78 -14.72 -9.51 14.39
C PHE A 78 -14.04 -8.25 14.93
N ALA A 79 -13.39 -7.45 14.09
CA ALA A 79 -12.83 -6.16 14.52
C ALA A 79 -13.93 -5.31 15.20
N ASP A 80 -13.86 -5.27 16.52
CA ASP A 80 -14.60 -4.31 17.32
C ASP A 80 -13.89 -2.97 17.17
N LEU A 81 -14.36 -2.16 16.22
CA LEU A 81 -13.81 -0.83 15.94
C LEU A 81 -13.96 0.14 17.13
N ALA A 82 -14.69 -0.24 18.19
CA ALA A 82 -14.75 0.52 19.43
C ALA A 82 -13.56 0.22 20.36
N GLN A 83 -12.85 -0.89 20.17
CA GLN A 83 -11.65 -1.22 20.92
C GLN A 83 -10.42 -0.60 20.24
N PRO A 84 -9.71 0.34 20.89
CA PRO A 84 -8.57 1.02 20.29
C PRO A 84 -7.41 0.06 20.02
N HIS A 85 -7.18 -0.92 20.89
CA HIS A 85 -6.09 -1.89 20.74
C HIS A 85 -6.66 -3.31 20.73
N PRO A 86 -7.16 -3.79 19.58
CA PRO A 86 -7.63 -5.17 19.43
C PRO A 86 -6.55 -6.15 19.86
N LEU A 87 -6.94 -7.18 20.61
CA LEU A 87 -6.01 -8.18 21.14
C LEU A 87 -5.26 -8.89 20.02
N GLU A 88 -5.91 -9.09 18.88
CA GLU A 88 -5.35 -9.75 17.70
C GLU A 88 -4.18 -8.96 17.13
N LEU A 89 -4.32 -7.63 17.01
CA LEU A 89 -3.25 -6.75 16.54
C LEU A 89 -2.09 -6.69 17.54
N LYS A 90 -2.39 -6.83 18.83
CA LYS A 90 -1.37 -6.94 19.87
C LYS A 90 -0.62 -8.27 19.79
N ASN A 91 -1.31 -9.39 19.62
CA ASN A 91 -0.69 -10.71 19.46
C ASN A 91 0.24 -10.74 18.23
N LEU A 92 -0.24 -10.18 17.12
CA LEU A 92 0.54 -10.06 15.89
C LEU A 92 1.76 -9.14 16.07
N HIS A 93 1.63 -8.04 16.82
CA HIS A 93 2.75 -7.18 17.19
C HIS A 93 3.81 -7.94 18.02
N ASP A 94 3.36 -8.66 19.05
CA ASP A 94 4.23 -9.41 19.95
C ASP A 94 5.00 -10.52 19.21
N TRP A 95 4.40 -11.14 18.19
CA TRP A 95 5.08 -12.14 17.37
C TRP A 95 5.99 -11.56 16.29
N LEU A 96 5.59 -10.47 15.64
CA LEU A 96 6.23 -9.99 14.41
C LEU A 96 7.19 -8.81 14.62
N ILE A 97 7.01 -8.02 15.68
CA ILE A 97 7.75 -6.77 15.91
C ILE A 97 8.65 -6.87 17.14
N VAL A 98 8.13 -7.35 18.28
CA VAL A 98 8.90 -7.42 19.54
C VAL A 98 10.26 -8.13 19.37
N PRO A 99 10.37 -9.28 18.68
CA PRO A 99 11.66 -9.95 18.49
C PRO A 99 12.66 -9.14 17.63
N LEU A 100 12.17 -8.18 16.84
CA LEU A 100 12.97 -7.37 15.93
C LEU A 100 13.48 -6.08 16.61
N GLN A 101 12.84 -5.63 17.69
CA GLN A 101 13.11 -4.35 18.37
C GLN A 101 14.61 -4.06 18.61
N PRO A 102 15.46 -5.01 19.05
CA PRO A 102 16.89 -4.75 19.24
C PRO A 102 17.63 -4.28 17.97
N HIS A 103 17.07 -4.53 16.79
CA HIS A 103 17.63 -4.20 15.50
C HIS A 103 16.91 -3.04 14.79
N LEU A 104 15.78 -2.56 15.32
CA LEU A 104 14.99 -1.45 14.75
C LEU A 104 15.47 -0.11 15.32
N ASN A 105 16.67 0.32 14.93
CA ASN A 105 17.32 1.52 15.47
C ASN A 105 17.16 2.77 14.56
N THR A 106 16.22 2.75 13.62
CA THR A 106 16.01 3.81 12.62
C THR A 106 14.60 4.36 12.70
N SER A 107 14.37 5.58 12.23
CA SER A 107 13.03 6.18 12.22
C SER A 107 12.14 5.65 11.09
N ASN A 108 12.72 5.14 10.00
CA ASN A 108 11.97 4.58 8.87
C ASN A 108 12.09 3.06 8.81
N ILE A 109 10.97 2.37 8.58
CA ILE A 109 10.93 0.92 8.36
C ILE A 109 10.28 0.63 7.01
N SER A 110 11.02 -0.03 6.13
CA SER A 110 10.47 -0.61 4.89
C SER A 110 10.13 -2.07 5.11
N ILE A 111 8.89 -2.48 4.90
CA ILE A 111 8.41 -3.82 5.17
C ILE A 111 8.17 -4.55 3.83
N VAL A 112 8.74 -5.73 3.69
CA VAL A 112 8.47 -6.67 2.59
C VAL A 112 7.69 -7.85 3.17
N PRO A 113 6.35 -7.84 3.09
CA PRO A 113 5.52 -8.94 3.58
C PRO A 113 5.63 -10.18 2.70
N HIS A 114 5.29 -11.34 3.27
CA HIS A 114 5.21 -12.61 2.55
C HIS A 114 3.95 -13.40 2.93
N GLY A 115 3.30 -14.00 1.92
CA GLY A 115 2.14 -14.86 2.12
C GLY A 115 0.97 -14.15 2.80
N ILE A 116 0.49 -14.67 3.92
CA ILE A 116 -0.66 -14.09 4.64
C ILE A 116 -0.36 -12.70 5.23
N LEU A 117 0.93 -12.36 5.42
CA LEU A 117 1.32 -11.05 5.96
C LEU A 117 1.08 -9.90 4.98
N HIS A 118 0.81 -10.18 3.70
CA HIS A 118 0.32 -9.15 2.80
C HIS A 118 -0.97 -8.51 3.34
N TYR A 119 -1.85 -9.29 3.99
CA TYR A 119 -3.14 -8.81 4.50
C TYR A 119 -3.03 -8.06 5.84
N LEU A 120 -1.83 -7.94 6.41
CA LEU A 120 -1.63 -7.35 7.71
C LEU A 120 -1.47 -5.83 7.61
N PRO A 121 -2.33 -5.02 8.25
CA PRO A 121 -2.09 -3.58 8.42
C PRO A 121 -0.95 -3.34 9.41
N PHE A 122 0.31 -3.45 8.98
CA PHE A 122 1.48 -3.27 9.87
C PHE A 122 1.45 -1.95 10.66
N ALA A 123 0.95 -0.87 10.04
CA ALA A 123 0.79 0.42 10.71
C ALA A 123 -0.12 0.36 11.96
N ALA A 124 -1.12 -0.53 11.96
CA ALA A 124 -2.07 -0.68 13.04
C ALA A 124 -1.64 -1.72 14.10
N LEU A 125 -0.50 -2.39 13.92
CA LEU A 125 0.06 -3.24 14.98
C LEU A 125 0.31 -2.38 16.22
N THR A 126 0.02 -2.94 17.40
CA THR A 126 0.06 -2.16 18.65
C THR A 126 0.68 -2.94 19.78
N ASP A 127 1.42 -2.26 20.66
CA ASP A 127 1.91 -2.84 21.91
C ASP A 127 0.86 -2.80 23.05
N GLY A 128 -0.35 -2.32 22.74
CA GLY A 128 -1.44 -2.07 23.69
C GLY A 128 -1.49 -0.64 24.23
N LYS A 129 -0.57 0.24 23.80
CA LYS A 129 -0.57 1.66 24.13
C LYS A 129 -0.46 2.53 22.88
N GLU A 130 0.48 2.21 22.00
CA GLU A 130 0.78 2.95 20.78
C GLU A 130 0.71 2.01 19.58
N TYR A 131 0.47 2.58 18.41
CA TYR A 131 0.58 1.86 17.15
C TYR A 131 2.01 1.91 16.62
N LEU A 132 2.36 0.96 15.76
CA LEU A 132 3.66 0.93 15.12
C LEU A 132 3.91 2.21 14.29
N SER A 133 2.86 2.77 13.69
CA SER A 133 2.93 4.03 12.95
C SER A 133 3.20 5.26 13.80
N ASP A 134 2.95 5.20 15.12
CA ASP A 134 3.22 6.33 16.02
C ASP A 134 4.72 6.50 16.26
N ASN A 135 5.46 5.39 16.17
CA ASN A 135 6.90 5.32 16.46
C ASN A 135 7.77 5.28 15.20
N TYR A 136 7.24 4.80 14.06
CA TYR A 136 8.01 4.62 12.83
C TYR A 136 7.26 5.12 11.59
N ALA A 137 8.01 5.71 10.66
CA ALA A 137 7.53 5.94 9.31
C ALA A 137 7.60 4.63 8.51
N LEU A 138 6.45 4.11 8.09
CA LEU A 138 6.35 2.80 7.44
C LEU A 138 6.18 2.92 5.92
N LEU A 139 6.92 2.09 5.19
CA LEU A 139 6.76 1.88 3.74
C LEU A 139 6.57 0.40 3.46
N SER A 140 5.52 0.02 2.74
CA SER A 140 5.31 -1.37 2.32
C SER A 140 5.82 -1.56 0.89
N LEU A 141 6.64 -2.59 0.69
CA LEU A 141 7.25 -2.94 -0.59
C LEU A 141 6.84 -4.37 -0.96
N PRO A 142 6.37 -4.67 -2.18
CA PRO A 142 6.10 -6.05 -2.56
C PRO A 142 7.38 -6.86 -2.82
N SER A 143 8.54 -6.21 -2.92
CA SER A 143 9.86 -6.84 -2.95
C SER A 143 10.95 -5.81 -2.63
N ALA A 144 12.02 -6.22 -1.95
CA ALA A 144 13.21 -5.40 -1.76
C ALA A 144 13.83 -4.95 -3.11
N SER A 145 13.70 -5.76 -4.17
CA SER A 145 14.25 -5.45 -5.49
C SER A 145 13.68 -4.18 -6.12
N ILE A 146 12.52 -3.69 -5.65
CA ILE A 146 11.89 -2.47 -6.15
C ILE A 146 12.63 -1.21 -5.74
N LEU A 147 13.46 -1.27 -4.68
CA LEU A 147 14.26 -0.13 -4.23
C LEU A 147 15.08 0.52 -5.36
N ARG A 148 15.51 -0.25 -6.38
CA ARG A 148 16.28 0.27 -7.52
C ARG A 148 15.50 1.21 -8.44
N TYR A 149 14.18 1.15 -8.38
CA TYR A 149 13.29 1.95 -9.22
C TYR A 149 12.71 3.14 -8.46
N LEU A 150 12.88 3.18 -7.13
CA LEU A 150 12.41 4.32 -6.35
C LEU A 150 13.28 5.55 -6.67
N PRO A 151 12.68 6.75 -6.88
CA PRO A 151 13.43 7.95 -7.14
C PRO A 151 14.27 8.29 -5.92
N ASP A 152 15.39 8.96 -6.16
CA ASP A 152 16.24 9.49 -5.08
C ASP A 152 15.41 10.32 -4.10
N LYS A 153 15.47 9.92 -2.82
CA LYS A 153 14.74 10.52 -1.69
C LYS A 153 15.01 12.03 -1.49
N GLY A 154 15.97 12.60 -2.24
CA GLY A 154 16.32 14.03 -2.23
C GLY A 154 15.33 14.95 -2.95
N LYS A 155 14.37 14.42 -3.73
CA LYS A 155 13.29 15.25 -4.30
C LYS A 155 12.17 15.43 -3.28
N SER A 156 12.40 16.34 -2.33
CA SER A 156 11.33 16.90 -1.50
C SER A 156 10.30 17.56 -2.41
N THR A 157 9.19 16.88 -2.69
CA THR A 157 8.02 17.50 -3.32
C THR A 157 7.25 18.21 -2.24
N THR A 158 7.62 19.44 -1.99
CA THR A 158 6.81 20.38 -1.24
C THR A 158 5.46 20.57 -1.95
N GLY A 159 4.40 19.98 -1.39
CA GLY A 159 3.15 20.71 -1.14
C GLY A 159 1.90 20.42 -1.98
N SER A 160 1.94 19.72 -3.12
CA SER A 160 0.71 19.51 -3.92
C SER A 160 0.07 18.14 -3.68
N LEU A 161 -0.96 18.12 -2.83
CA LEU A 161 -1.83 16.96 -2.65
C LEU A 161 -2.99 17.00 -3.66
N LEU A 162 -3.21 15.87 -4.33
CA LEU A 162 -4.44 15.54 -5.03
C LEU A 162 -5.20 14.48 -4.25
N ALA A 163 -6.35 14.86 -3.69
CA ALA A 163 -7.17 14.01 -2.84
C ALA A 163 -8.52 13.75 -3.54
N LEU A 164 -8.80 12.49 -3.89
CA LEU A 164 -10.09 12.07 -4.47
C LEU A 164 -10.76 11.02 -3.57
N GLY A 165 -12.06 11.16 -3.32
CA GLY A 165 -12.78 10.23 -2.46
C GLY A 165 -14.26 10.10 -2.75
N ASP A 166 -14.83 8.98 -2.33
CA ASP A 166 -16.27 8.68 -2.38
C ASP A 166 -16.97 9.10 -3.70
N PRO A 167 -16.50 8.62 -4.87
CA PRO A 167 -17.14 8.94 -6.15
C PRO A 167 -18.57 8.40 -6.18
N THR A 168 -19.50 9.20 -6.71
CA THR A 168 -20.93 8.82 -6.79
C THR A 168 -21.19 7.85 -7.94
N ILE A 169 -20.88 6.57 -7.76
CA ILE A 169 -20.97 5.55 -8.82
C ILE A 169 -22.31 4.82 -8.77
N PRO A 170 -23.11 4.83 -9.86
CA PRO A 170 -24.37 4.08 -9.91
C PRO A 170 -24.15 2.58 -9.68
N GLY A 171 -24.91 2.01 -8.74
CA GLY A 171 -24.86 0.56 -8.43
C GLY A 171 -23.80 0.18 -7.38
N LEU A 172 -23.01 1.13 -6.88
CA LEU A 172 -22.13 0.92 -5.74
C LEU A 172 -22.61 1.73 -4.53
N SER A 173 -22.57 1.12 -3.35
CA SER A 173 -22.85 1.82 -2.11
C SER A 173 -21.75 2.85 -1.82
N PRO A 174 -22.09 4.04 -1.29
CA PRO A 174 -21.09 5.00 -0.84
C PRO A 174 -20.14 4.42 0.20
N LEU A 175 -18.92 4.93 0.23
CA LEU A 175 -17.94 4.58 1.24
C LEU A 175 -18.10 5.55 2.41
N THR A 176 -18.84 5.13 3.43
CA THR A 176 -19.31 5.98 4.55
C THR A 176 -18.25 6.92 5.14
N HIS A 177 -16.98 6.49 5.19
CA HIS A 177 -15.89 7.28 5.78
C HIS A 177 -14.96 7.94 4.76
N ALA A 178 -15.03 7.56 3.47
CA ALA A 178 -14.08 8.01 2.46
C ALA A 178 -14.17 9.51 2.20
N GLN A 179 -15.38 10.09 2.14
CA GLN A 179 -15.50 11.54 1.98
C GLN A 179 -14.83 12.29 3.14
N LYS A 180 -15.12 11.87 4.39
CA LYS A 180 -14.58 12.52 5.58
C LYS A 180 -13.06 12.39 5.67
N GLU A 181 -12.52 11.25 5.28
CA GLU A 181 -11.09 11.00 5.20
C GLU A 181 -10.41 11.97 4.24
N VAL A 182 -10.85 12.02 2.98
CA VAL A 182 -10.25 12.85 1.93
C VAL A 182 -10.36 14.33 2.27
N GLU A 183 -11.47 14.78 2.84
CA GLU A 183 -11.62 16.14 3.34
C GLU A 183 -10.64 16.47 4.47
N THR A 184 -10.43 15.53 5.40
CA THR A 184 -9.51 15.72 6.53
C THR A 184 -8.08 15.88 6.02
N ILE A 185 -7.64 14.99 5.12
CA ILE A 185 -6.29 15.04 4.55
C ILE A 185 -6.14 16.28 3.67
N ALA A 186 -7.14 16.62 2.85
CA ALA A 186 -7.11 17.82 2.02
C ALA A 186 -6.92 19.10 2.85
N ASN A 187 -7.58 19.19 4.01
CA ASN A 187 -7.42 20.33 4.93
C ASN A 187 -6.00 20.43 5.51
N LEU A 188 -5.37 19.31 5.86
CA LEU A 188 -3.98 19.28 6.36
C LEU A 188 -2.99 19.82 5.33
N PHE A 189 -3.24 19.55 4.05
CA PHE A 189 -2.42 20.00 2.93
C PHE A 189 -2.92 21.31 2.29
N GLN A 190 -3.93 21.95 2.88
CA GLN A 190 -4.56 23.19 2.37
C GLN A 190 -4.97 23.10 0.89
N THR A 191 -5.40 21.92 0.45
CA THR A 191 -5.86 21.65 -0.92
C THR A 191 -7.37 21.40 -0.94
N LYS A 192 -7.96 21.36 -2.13
CA LYS A 192 -9.38 21.04 -2.32
C LYS A 192 -9.55 19.54 -2.52
N ALA A 193 -10.33 18.91 -1.65
CA ALA A 193 -10.81 17.54 -1.85
C ALA A 193 -11.76 17.46 -3.06
N LEU A 194 -11.58 16.44 -3.89
CA LEU A 194 -12.49 16.09 -4.97
C LEU A 194 -13.35 14.91 -4.54
N VAL A 195 -14.63 15.16 -4.24
CA VAL A 195 -15.54 14.14 -3.70
C VAL A 195 -16.81 14.00 -4.52
N GLY A 196 -17.48 12.84 -4.44
CA GLY A 196 -18.76 12.61 -5.09
C GLY A 196 -18.71 12.81 -6.60
N LYS A 197 -19.41 13.84 -7.10
CA LYS A 197 -19.45 14.18 -8.52
C LYS A 197 -18.16 14.79 -9.07
N ALA A 198 -17.26 15.24 -8.20
CA ALA A 198 -15.98 15.83 -8.61
C ALA A 198 -14.84 14.80 -8.68
N ALA A 199 -15.02 13.61 -8.12
CA ALA A 199 -14.03 12.54 -8.11
C ALA A 199 -14.03 11.74 -9.43
N THR A 200 -13.69 12.40 -10.54
CA THR A 200 -13.70 11.78 -11.88
C THR A 200 -12.31 11.30 -12.31
N GLU A 201 -12.30 10.37 -13.27
CA GLU A 201 -11.04 9.89 -13.87
C GLU A 201 -10.28 10.99 -14.61
N SER A 202 -10.98 11.84 -15.37
CA SER A 202 -10.33 13.01 -16.00
C SER A 202 -9.72 13.95 -14.97
N ALA A 203 -10.34 14.10 -13.79
CA ALA A 203 -9.82 14.95 -12.74
C ALA A 203 -8.52 14.41 -12.15
N LEU A 204 -8.39 13.08 -12.04
CA LEU A 204 -7.15 12.40 -11.66
C LEU A 204 -6.08 12.58 -12.74
N ARG A 205 -6.37 12.19 -13.99
CA ARG A 205 -5.39 12.22 -15.10
C ARG A 205 -4.82 13.62 -15.36
N SER A 206 -5.67 14.65 -15.32
CA SER A 206 -5.24 16.04 -15.57
C SER A 206 -4.36 16.63 -14.48
N ARG A 207 -4.46 16.12 -13.24
CA ARG A 207 -3.76 16.69 -12.07
C ARG A 207 -2.60 15.83 -11.58
N ALA A 208 -2.60 14.53 -11.89
CA ALA A 208 -1.62 13.57 -11.37
C ALA A 208 -0.17 14.03 -11.57
N LYS A 209 0.18 14.47 -12.79
CA LYS A 209 1.52 14.98 -13.12
C LYS A 209 2.00 16.15 -12.25
N GLN A 210 1.08 16.96 -11.75
CA GLN A 210 1.40 18.17 -10.97
C GLN A 210 1.36 17.92 -9.46
N SER A 211 0.97 16.72 -9.04
CA SER A 211 0.75 16.36 -7.65
C SER A 211 1.91 15.56 -7.09
N GLY A 212 2.52 16.09 -6.02
CA GLY A 212 3.53 15.40 -5.23
C GLY A 212 2.99 14.20 -4.48
N ILE A 213 1.71 14.25 -4.10
CA ILE A 213 1.02 13.19 -3.37
C ILE A 213 -0.34 12.97 -4.00
N ILE A 214 -0.72 11.71 -4.22
CA ILE A 214 -2.05 11.32 -4.68
C ILE A 214 -2.68 10.41 -3.62
N HIS A 215 -3.77 10.88 -3.02
CA HIS A 215 -4.55 10.13 -2.05
C HIS A 215 -5.92 9.78 -2.65
N LEU A 216 -6.28 8.50 -2.62
CA LEU A 216 -7.49 7.93 -3.21
C LEU A 216 -8.26 7.11 -2.18
N ALA A 217 -9.48 7.54 -1.85
CA ALA A 217 -10.42 6.77 -1.03
C ALA A 217 -11.62 6.34 -1.89
N VAL A 218 -11.41 5.30 -2.71
CA VAL A 218 -12.34 4.89 -3.78
C VAL A 218 -12.52 3.37 -3.81
N HIS A 219 -13.55 2.89 -4.50
CA HIS A 219 -13.77 1.45 -4.68
C HIS A 219 -12.70 0.83 -5.59
N GLY A 220 -12.23 -0.36 -5.26
CA GLY A 220 -11.41 -1.21 -6.12
C GLY A 220 -12.21 -2.36 -6.70
N GLU A 221 -11.98 -2.67 -7.96
CA GLU A 221 -12.48 -3.87 -8.62
C GLU A 221 -11.30 -4.74 -9.02
N TYR A 222 -11.36 -6.03 -8.67
CA TYR A 222 -10.30 -6.97 -8.97
C TYR A 222 -10.73 -8.01 -10.01
N ASN A 223 -9.86 -8.23 -11.00
CA ASN A 223 -10.08 -9.20 -12.05
C ASN A 223 -9.11 -10.39 -11.92
N LEU A 224 -9.57 -11.45 -11.24
CA LEU A 224 -8.84 -12.71 -11.01
C LEU A 224 -8.30 -13.38 -12.29
N ARG A 225 -8.98 -13.19 -13.42
CA ARG A 225 -8.58 -13.84 -14.68
C ARG A 225 -7.57 -13.01 -15.45
N ASN A 226 -7.62 -11.69 -15.29
CA ASN A 226 -6.74 -10.77 -15.97
C ASN A 226 -6.40 -9.58 -15.06
N PRO A 227 -5.36 -9.71 -14.21
CA PRO A 227 -5.02 -8.71 -13.21
C PRO A 227 -4.77 -7.31 -13.80
N LEU A 228 -4.33 -7.21 -15.06
CA LEU A 228 -4.11 -5.93 -15.76
C LEU A 228 -5.40 -5.13 -16.01
N PHE A 229 -6.56 -5.77 -15.91
CA PHE A 229 -7.90 -5.18 -16.03
C PHE A 229 -8.58 -5.04 -14.66
N SER A 230 -7.79 -5.10 -13.58
CA SER A 230 -8.26 -4.63 -12.28
C SER A 230 -8.31 -3.12 -12.29
N ALA A 231 -9.27 -2.51 -11.63
CA ALA A 231 -9.54 -1.08 -11.76
C ALA A 231 -9.79 -0.42 -10.41
N ILE A 232 -9.43 0.86 -10.32
CA ILE A 232 -10.04 1.75 -9.33
C ILE A 232 -11.24 2.45 -9.96
N ARG A 233 -12.34 2.49 -9.21
CA ARG A 233 -13.61 3.01 -9.69
C ARG A 233 -13.72 4.48 -9.34
N LEU A 234 -13.77 5.32 -10.37
CA LEU A 234 -13.98 6.76 -10.31
C LEU A 234 -15.31 7.11 -10.98
N LEU A 235 -15.74 8.37 -10.85
CA LEU A 235 -16.91 8.81 -11.60
C LEU A 235 -16.56 8.97 -13.09
N LYS A 236 -17.32 8.29 -13.95
CA LYS A 236 -17.24 8.46 -15.41
C LYS A 236 -17.58 9.88 -15.84
N ASP A 237 -17.00 10.32 -16.94
CA ASP A 237 -17.33 11.59 -17.57
C ASP A 237 -17.40 11.42 -19.10
N THR A 238 -17.39 12.53 -19.86
CA THR A 238 -17.51 12.47 -21.33
C THR A 238 -16.25 11.93 -22.00
N GLN A 239 -15.11 11.94 -21.32
CA GLN A 239 -13.81 11.54 -21.88
C GLN A 239 -13.40 10.13 -21.42
N HIS A 240 -13.74 9.75 -20.19
CA HIS A 240 -13.31 8.49 -19.59
C HIS A 240 -14.48 7.73 -18.96
N ASP A 241 -14.36 6.40 -18.93
CA ASP A 241 -15.42 5.49 -18.49
C ASP A 241 -15.52 5.33 -16.96
N GLY A 242 -14.58 5.93 -16.21
CA GLY A 242 -14.55 5.91 -14.75
C GLY A 242 -13.94 4.62 -14.18
N SER A 243 -13.30 3.80 -15.02
CA SER A 243 -12.65 2.56 -14.64
C SER A 243 -11.17 2.65 -14.95
N LEU A 244 -10.39 3.28 -14.07
CA LEU A 244 -8.94 3.37 -14.28
C LEU A 244 -8.30 2.00 -14.04
N GLU A 245 -8.02 1.28 -15.11
CA GLU A 245 -7.45 -0.06 -15.09
C GLU A 245 -5.91 -0.04 -14.94
N VAL A 246 -5.33 -1.09 -14.37
CA VAL A 246 -3.87 -1.20 -14.14
C VAL A 246 -3.08 -0.93 -15.42
N HIS A 247 -3.52 -1.47 -16.55
CA HIS A 247 -2.81 -1.25 -17.81
C HIS A 247 -2.77 0.23 -18.26
N GLU A 248 -3.73 1.05 -17.83
CA GLU A 248 -3.79 2.48 -18.12
C GLU A 248 -2.90 3.30 -17.18
N VAL A 249 -2.69 2.79 -15.96
CA VAL A 249 -1.78 3.42 -14.98
C VAL A 249 -0.36 3.51 -15.52
N TYR A 250 0.11 2.51 -16.28
CA TYR A 250 1.41 2.56 -16.96
C TYR A 250 1.54 3.73 -17.95
N GLY A 251 0.42 4.23 -18.47
CA GLY A 251 0.38 5.38 -19.36
C GLY A 251 0.27 6.74 -18.65
N LEU A 252 0.12 6.76 -17.32
CA LEU A 252 0.04 8.00 -16.55
C LEU A 252 1.43 8.62 -16.37
N ASP A 253 1.54 9.92 -16.65
CA ASP A 253 2.71 10.69 -16.28
C ASP A 253 2.64 11.01 -14.78
N LEU A 254 3.38 10.22 -14.01
CA LEU A 254 3.44 10.30 -12.56
C LEU A 254 4.79 10.83 -12.06
N THR A 255 5.63 11.37 -12.95
CA THR A 255 7.03 11.74 -12.68
C THR A 255 7.26 12.68 -11.48
N SER A 256 6.22 13.38 -11.03
CA SER A 256 6.26 14.28 -9.86
C SER A 256 5.66 13.69 -8.59
N THR A 257 5.04 12.50 -8.61
CA THR A 257 4.24 11.97 -7.50
C THR A 257 5.02 10.99 -6.64
N ASN A 258 5.43 11.34 -5.43
CA ASN A 258 6.27 10.48 -4.59
C ASN A 258 5.51 9.41 -3.77
N LEU A 259 4.22 9.62 -3.49
CA LEU A 259 3.45 8.76 -2.59
C LEU A 259 2.02 8.55 -3.09
N TYR A 260 1.60 7.28 -3.09
CA TYR A 260 0.23 6.86 -3.31
C TYR A 260 -0.34 6.23 -2.04
N GLN A 261 -1.55 6.65 -1.66
CA GLN A 261 -2.33 5.99 -0.64
C GLN A 261 -3.69 5.64 -1.21
N ILE A 262 -4.00 4.34 -1.23
CA ILE A 262 -5.30 3.82 -1.65
C ILE A 262 -5.89 3.05 -0.48
N LEU A 263 -7.06 3.49 0.00
CA LEU A 263 -7.82 2.71 0.97
C LEU A 263 -8.87 1.89 0.24
N PHE A 264 -8.74 0.57 0.36
CA PHE A 264 -9.79 -0.36 -0.01
C PHE A 264 -10.59 -0.70 1.26
N PRO A 265 -11.86 -0.28 1.36
CA PRO A 265 -12.71 -0.71 2.44
C PRO A 265 -13.03 -2.20 2.28
N HIS A 266 -13.02 -2.93 3.39
CA HIS A 266 -13.49 -4.32 3.44
C HIS A 266 -14.97 -4.38 2.99
N PRO A 267 -15.33 -5.29 2.07
CA PRO A 267 -16.74 -5.58 1.84
C PRO A 267 -17.30 -6.38 3.03
N PRO A 268 -18.51 -6.09 3.52
CA PRO A 268 -19.12 -6.80 4.64
C PRO A 268 -19.66 -8.21 4.29
N TYR A 269 -19.21 -8.86 3.19
CA TYR A 269 -19.82 -10.10 2.71
C TYR A 269 -18.81 -11.17 2.23
N PRO A 270 -18.84 -12.40 2.79
CA PRO A 270 -17.98 -13.51 2.38
C PRO A 270 -18.43 -14.24 1.10
N HIS A 271 -19.41 -13.72 0.33
CA HIS A 271 -20.03 -14.44 -0.79
C HIS A 271 -19.96 -13.77 -2.17
N SER A 272 -19.32 -12.61 -2.30
CA SER A 272 -19.05 -12.02 -3.62
C SER A 272 -17.61 -12.28 -4.03
N ASN A 273 -17.41 -13.24 -4.93
CA ASN A 273 -16.16 -13.56 -5.66
C ASN A 273 -15.61 -12.41 -6.54
N ARG A 274 -15.91 -11.16 -6.20
CA ARG A 274 -15.75 -9.97 -7.04
C ARG A 274 -14.98 -8.81 -6.38
N PHE A 275 -14.55 -8.97 -5.13
CA PHE A 275 -13.89 -7.89 -4.40
C PHE A 275 -12.57 -8.36 -3.80
N MET A 276 -11.64 -7.40 -3.77
CA MET A 276 -10.19 -7.53 -3.76
C MET A 276 -9.66 -8.34 -2.57
N ALA A 277 -9.00 -9.47 -2.83
CA ALA A 277 -8.14 -10.14 -1.87
C ALA A 277 -6.71 -9.55 -1.98
N TYR A 278 -6.07 -9.23 -0.87
CA TYR A 278 -4.79 -8.49 -0.82
C TYR A 278 -3.59 -9.21 -1.47
N LYS A 279 -3.64 -10.53 -1.73
CA LYS A 279 -2.64 -11.20 -2.59
C LYS A 279 -2.59 -10.59 -4.00
N ASP A 280 -3.72 -10.05 -4.43
CA ASP A 280 -3.94 -9.53 -5.76
C ASP A 280 -3.71 -8.01 -5.87
N LEU A 281 -3.62 -7.34 -4.72
CA LEU A 281 -3.00 -6.02 -4.58
C LEU A 281 -1.59 -6.04 -5.21
N ILE A 282 -0.82 -7.10 -5.03
CA ILE A 282 0.58 -7.16 -5.48
C ILE A 282 0.73 -6.90 -6.99
N ASP A 283 -0.20 -7.35 -7.84
CA ASP A 283 -0.10 -7.14 -9.29
C ASP A 283 -0.63 -5.76 -9.73
N PHE A 284 -1.63 -5.21 -9.02
CA PHE A 284 -2.00 -3.79 -9.12
C PHE A 284 -0.84 -2.88 -8.67
N TYR A 285 -0.18 -3.25 -7.58
CA TYR A 285 0.95 -2.54 -6.97
C TYR A 285 2.17 -2.64 -7.87
N LYS A 286 2.51 -3.81 -8.41
CA LYS A 286 3.58 -3.94 -9.42
C LYS A 286 3.37 -3.01 -10.60
N GLY A 287 2.13 -2.76 -11.01
CA GLY A 287 1.84 -1.83 -12.11
C GLY A 287 1.91 -0.34 -11.76
N VAL A 288 1.60 0.04 -10.53
CA VAL A 288 1.72 1.41 -10.02
C VAL A 288 3.17 1.76 -9.65
N LEU A 289 3.92 0.78 -9.12
CA LEU A 289 5.30 0.91 -8.65
C LEU A 289 6.33 1.03 -9.79
N THR A 290 5.97 0.76 -11.05
CA THR A 290 6.89 0.87 -12.21
C THR A 290 7.33 2.29 -12.52
N ASN A 291 6.66 3.29 -11.93
CA ASN A 291 7.08 4.70 -12.03
C ASN A 291 7.94 5.13 -10.82
N GLY A 292 8.29 4.21 -9.93
CA GLY A 292 9.21 4.43 -8.82
C GLY A 292 8.58 4.86 -7.49
N PHE A 293 7.27 4.77 -7.29
CA PHE A 293 6.68 5.48 -6.15
C PHE A 293 6.39 4.59 -4.94
N GLY A 294 6.50 5.13 -3.73
CA GLY A 294 6.16 4.39 -2.51
C GLY A 294 4.64 4.27 -2.35
N ILE A 295 4.14 3.12 -1.92
CA ILE A 295 2.74 2.95 -1.53
C ILE A 295 2.66 2.75 -0.02
N SER A 296 1.84 3.55 0.64
CA SER A 296 1.47 3.35 2.03
C SER A 296 0.00 2.93 2.10
N CYS A 297 -0.26 1.71 2.58
CA CYS A 297 -1.60 1.30 2.99
C CYS A 297 -1.73 1.61 4.48
N ALA A 298 -2.56 2.59 4.82
CA ALA A 298 -3.02 2.76 6.19
C ALA A 298 -4.49 2.35 6.26
N GLN A 299 -4.82 1.46 7.19
CA GLN A 299 -6.18 1.39 7.72
C GLN A 299 -6.29 2.46 8.79
N ARG A 300 -7.22 3.40 8.64
CA ARG A 300 -7.46 4.43 9.65
C ARG A 300 -8.39 3.85 10.72
N LEU A 301 -7.87 3.67 11.93
CA LEU A 301 -8.73 3.52 13.12
C LEU A 301 -9.35 4.89 13.44
N PRO A 302 -10.61 4.94 13.88
CA PRO A 302 -11.35 6.19 14.02
C PRO A 302 -10.70 7.16 15.02
N ASP A 303 -10.47 8.40 14.57
CA ASP A 303 -10.12 9.55 15.43
C ASP A 303 -11.28 9.82 16.41
N GLN A 304 -11.05 9.61 17.70
CA GLN A 304 -12.00 9.99 18.74
C GLN A 304 -11.85 11.47 19.08
N ASN A 305 -12.75 12.29 18.56
CA ASN A 305 -13.12 13.56 19.16
C ASN A 305 -14.65 13.64 19.25
N ARG A 306 -15.17 13.00 20.30
CA ARG A 306 -16.39 13.40 21.02
C ARG A 306 -16.47 12.72 22.38
#